data_AF-A0A4Q0T282-F1
#
_entry.id   AF-A0A4Q0T282-F1
#
_cell.length_a   1.000
_cell.length_b   1.000
_cell.length_c   1.000
_cell.angle_alpha   90.00
_cell.angle_beta   90.00
_cell.angle_gamma   90.00
#
_symmetry.space_group_name_H-M   'P 1'
#
loop_
_entity.id
_entity.type
_entity.pdbx_description
1 polymer ?
#
loop_
_entity_poly.entity_id
_entity_poly.type
_entity_poly.pdbx_seq_one_letter_code
_entity_poly.pdbx_strand_id
1 'polypeptide(L)' 'MRFKDLLGQTPLEYVTEWRMQKAMQLLEQRDKKLADVARSVGYESDAAFSKAFKRVVGASPREYLKRGVGDCDQSL' A
#
# COMPACT_ATOMS: atom_id res chain seq x y z
N MET A 1 18.52 -20.67 -9.82
CA MET A 1 18.44 -20.15 -11.21
C MET A 1 17.02 -19.62 -11.41
N ARG A 2 16.70 -18.43 -11.94
CA ARG A 2 17.49 -17.33 -12.50
C ARG A 2 16.61 -16.04 -12.50
N PHE A 3 15.90 -15.74 -11.40
CA PHE A 3 15.02 -14.55 -11.34
C PHE A 3 15.76 -13.24 -11.08
N LYS A 4 16.97 -13.29 -10.52
CA LYS A 4 17.81 -12.09 -10.25
C LYS A 4 18.50 -11.53 -11.50
N ASP A 5 18.75 -12.35 -12.53
CA ASP A 5 19.52 -11.97 -13.72
C ASP A 5 18.68 -11.29 -14.82
N LEU A 6 17.35 -11.44 -14.79
CA LEU A 6 16.48 -10.99 -15.89
C LEU A 6 15.82 -9.62 -15.65
N LEU A 7 15.73 -9.16 -14.40
CA LEU A 7 14.88 -8.01 -14.05
C LEU A 7 15.60 -6.89 -13.31
N GLY A 8 16.85 -7.07 -12.86
CA GLY A 8 17.55 -6.07 -12.05
C GLY A 8 16.92 -5.79 -10.67
N GLN A 9 15.78 -6.43 -10.37
CA GLN A 9 15.04 -6.36 -9.11
C GLN A 9 14.85 -7.78 -8.57
N THR A 10 14.82 -7.91 -7.25
CA THR A 10 14.57 -9.20 -6.61
C THR A 10 13.11 -9.63 -6.81
N PRO A 11 12.79 -10.93 -6.94
CA PRO A 11 11.39 -11.40 -7.05
C PRO A 11 10.51 -10.95 -5.87
N LEU A 12 11.13 -10.68 -4.71
CA LEU A 12 10.49 -10.04 -3.56
C LEU A 12 10.02 -8.61 -3.85
N GLU A 13 10.78 -7.81 -4.61
CA GLU A 13 10.39 -6.45 -4.99
C GLU A 13 9.20 -6.46 -5.94
N TYR A 14 9.19 -7.34 -6.94
CA TYR A 14 8.05 -7.46 -7.86
C TYR A 14 6.75 -7.82 -7.13
N VAL A 15 6.81 -8.78 -6.19
CA VAL A 15 5.66 -9.13 -5.35
C VAL A 15 5.27 -7.97 -4.43
N THR A 16 6.25 -7.20 -3.94
CA THR A 16 5.99 -6.01 -3.13
C THR A 16 5.26 -4.95 -3.94
N GLU A 17 5.71 -4.66 -5.17
CA GLU A 17 5.04 -3.72 -6.07
C GLU A 17 3.61 -4.13 -6.37
N TRP A 18 3.38 -5.41 -6.69
CA TRP A 18 2.03 -5.93 -6.94
C TRP A 18 1.13 -5.83 -5.69
N ARG A 19 1.66 -6.14 -4.50
CA ARG A 19 0.94 -5.96 -3.22
C ARG A 19 0.58 -4.48 -2.99
N MET A 20 1.47 -3.55 -3.33
CA MET A 20 1.22 -2.12 -3.19
C MET A 20 0.20 -1.60 -4.20
N GLN A 21 0.20 -2.10 -5.44
CA GLN A 21 -0.86 -1.79 -6.41
C GLN A 21 -2.23 -2.25 -5.93
N LYS A 22 -2.32 -3.47 -5.39
CA LYS A 22 -3.55 -3.96 -4.78
C LYS A 22 -3.96 -3.11 -3.57
N ALA A 23 -3.01 -2.67 -2.75
CA ALA A 23 -3.28 -1.77 -1.64
C ALA A 23 -3.84 -0.42 -2.10
N MET A 24 -3.27 0.18 -3.16
CA MET A 24 -3.78 1.44 -3.74
C MET A 24 -5.25 1.31 -4.16
N GLN A 25 -5.58 0.24 -4.90
CA GLN A 25 -6.96 -0.05 -5.33
C GLN A 25 -7.92 -0.23 -4.15
N LEU A 26 -7.47 -0.82 -3.05
CA LEU A 26 -8.27 -0.97 -1.83
C LEU A 26 -8.44 0.35 -1.07
N LEU A 27 -7.44 1.23 -1.10
CA LEU A 27 -7.51 2.57 -0.50
C LEU A 27 -8.44 3.50 -1.29
N GLU A 28 -8.53 3.33 -2.62
CA GLU A 28 -9.47 4.05 -3.49
C GLU A 28 -10.93 3.66 -3.22
N GLN A 29 -11.19 2.44 -2.75
CA GLN A 29 -12.54 1.95 -2.45
C GLN A 29 -13.17 2.61 -1.20
N ARG A 30 -12.45 3.50 -0.48
CA ARG A 30 -12.92 4.39 0.63
C ARG A 30 -13.57 3.75 1.86
N ASP A 31 -14.04 2.51 1.78
CA ASP A 31 -14.82 1.83 2.81
C ASP A 31 -13.95 1.02 3.79
N LYS A 32 -12.67 0.82 3.46
CA LYS A 32 -11.76 -0.05 4.22
C LYS A 32 -10.81 0.74 5.09
N LYS A 33 -10.75 0.38 6.38
CA LYS A 33 -9.74 0.94 7.31
C LYS A 33 -8.34 0.53 6.86
N LEU A 34 -7.36 1.38 7.12
CA LEU A 34 -5.96 1.15 6.78
C LEU A 34 -5.43 -0.20 7.30
N ALA A 35 -5.86 -0.61 8.49
CA ALA A 35 -5.51 -1.88 9.11
C ALA A 35 -6.03 -3.09 8.31
N ASP A 36 -7.24 -3.01 7.77
CA ASP A 36 -7.83 -4.06 6.93
C ASP A 36 -7.12 -4.16 5.57
N VAL A 37 -6.73 -3.02 5.00
CA VAL A 37 -5.92 -2.98 3.77
C VAL A 37 -4.56 -3.63 4.00
N ALA A 38 -3.86 -3.28 5.09
CA ALA A 38 -2.58 -3.87 5.45
C ALA A 38 -2.67 -5.39 5.62
N ARG A 39 -3.70 -5.86 6.34
CA ARG A 39 -3.94 -7.31 6.51
C ARG A 39 -4.28 -8.00 5.19
N SER A 40 -5.06 -7.35 4.32
CA SER A 40 -5.44 -7.88 3.00
C SER A 40 -4.27 -8.03 2.03
N VAL A 41 -3.21 -7.24 2.19
CA VAL A 41 -1.98 -7.34 1.38
C VAL A 41 -0.86 -8.11 2.10
N GLY A 42 -1.17 -8.74 3.23
CA GLY A 42 -0.29 -9.66 3.96
C GLY A 42 0.72 -8.97 4.87
N TYR A 43 0.37 -7.81 5.43
CA TYR A 43 1.13 -7.14 6.48
C TYR A 43 0.40 -7.24 7.82
N GLU A 44 1.12 -7.62 8.87
CA GLU A 44 0.57 -7.76 10.21
C GLU A 44 0.45 -6.42 10.94
N SER A 45 1.23 -5.41 10.54
CA SER A 45 1.24 -4.08 11.17
C SER A 45 1.13 -2.96 10.15
N ASP A 46 0.34 -1.94 10.49
CA ASP A 46 0.14 -0.72 9.70
C ASP A 46 1.45 0.06 9.50
N ALA A 47 2.37 0.01 10.49
CA ALA A 47 3.68 0.65 10.40
C ALA A 47 4.58 -0.03 9.36
N ALA A 48 4.60 -1.37 9.33
CA ALA A 48 5.36 -2.14 8.35
C ALA A 48 4.82 -1.93 6.94
N PHE A 49 3.49 -1.95 6.79
CA PHE A 49 2.82 -1.61 5.55
C PHE A 49 3.13 -0.17 5.11
N SER A 50 2.99 0.82 5.99
CA SER A 50 3.22 2.23 5.67
C SER A 50 4.64 2.51 5.20
N LYS A 51 5.64 1.84 5.79
CA LYS A 51 7.05 1.96 5.39
C LYS A 51 7.28 1.39 3.99
N ALA A 52 6.69 0.22 3.69
CA ALA A 52 6.81 -0.42 2.39
C ALA A 52 6.01 0.34 1.31
N PHE A 53 4.81 0.80 1.64
CA PHE A 53 3.96 1.61 0.76
C PHE A 53 4.64 2.95 0.43
N LYS A 54 5.21 3.66 1.41
CA LYS A 54 5.95 4.91 1.17
C LYS A 54 7.16 4.69 0.26
N ARG A 55 7.84 3.54 0.35
CA ARG A 55 8.98 3.23 -0.51
C ARG A 55 8.56 3.02 -1.97
N VAL A 56 7.40 2.42 -2.22
CA VAL A 56 6.91 2.12 -3.58
C VAL A 56 6.12 3.28 -4.17
N VAL A 57 5.22 3.89 -3.39
CA VAL A 57 4.26 4.91 -3.84
C VAL A 57 4.81 6.34 -3.62
N GLY A 58 5.84 6.51 -2.79
CA GLY A 58 6.44 7.81 -2.46
C GLY A 58 5.69 8.61 -1.40
N ALA A 59 4.44 8.25 -1.08
CA ALA A 59 3.63 8.88 -0.04
C ALA A 59 3.18 7.85 1.01
N SER A 60 2.91 8.29 2.24
CA SER A 60 2.31 7.37 3.22
C SER A 60 0.87 7.04 2.82
N PRO A 61 0.36 5.84 3.17
CA PRO A 61 -1.01 5.46 2.80
C PRO A 61 -2.06 6.37 3.47
N ARG A 62 -1.75 6.96 4.64
CA ARG A 62 -2.58 8.01 5.27
C ARG A 62 -2.63 9.29 4.44
N GLU A 63 -1.49 9.76 3.92
CA GLU A 63 -1.46 10.93 3.02
C GLU A 63 -2.21 10.64 1.73
N TYR A 64 -2.05 9.43 1.17
CA TYR A 64 -2.77 8.99 -0.03
C TYR A 64 -4.29 8.99 0.18
N LEU A 65 -4.76 8.46 1.32
CA LEU A 65 -6.17 8.52 1.72
C LEU A 65 -6.63 9.98 1.87
N LYS A 66 -5.90 10.79 2.64
CA LYS A 66 -6.22 12.20 2.91
C LYS A 66 -6.31 13.03 1.63
N ARG A 67 -5.45 12.77 0.66
CA ARG A 67 -5.48 13.48 -0.64
C ARG A 67 -6.74 13.21 -1.44
N GLY A 68 -7.39 12.08 -1.16
CA GLY A 68 -8.73 11.80 -1.65
C GLY A 68 -9.86 12.19 -0.69
N VAL A 69 -9.58 12.32 0.61
CA VAL A 69 -10.50 12.83 1.65
C VAL A 69 -10.27 14.33 1.79
N GLY A 70 -10.56 15.07 0.71
CA GLY A 70 -10.74 16.52 0.76
C GLY A 70 -12.19 16.93 1.05
N ASP A 71 -13.13 15.99 0.96
CA ASP A 71 -14.56 16.22 1.14
C ASP A 71 -15.17 15.03 1.91
N CYS A 72 -16.16 15.34 2.75
CA CYS A 72 -16.90 14.45 3.64
C CYS A 72 -16.20 14.05 4.96
N ASP A 73 -16.33 14.98 5.91
CA ASP A 73 -16.90 14.76 7.24
C ASP A 73 -16.12 13.84 8.20
N GLN A 74 -15.42 14.46 9.15
CA GLN A 74 -15.32 13.90 10.49
C GLN A 74 -16.24 14.69 11.42
N SER A 75 -17.47 14.18 11.49
CA SER A 75 -18.56 14.45 12.43
C SER A 75 -18.14 14.79 13.86
N LEU A 76 -18.86 15.80 14.38
CA LEU A 76 -19.66 15.84 15.62
C LEU A 76 -19.09 15.17 16.89
#